data_AF-A0A9X0AKX5-F1
#
_entry.id   AF-A0A9X0AKX5-F1
#
_cell.length_a   1.000
_cell.length_b   1.000
_cell.length_c   1.000
_cell.angle_alpha   90.00
_cell.angle_beta   90.00
_cell.angle_gamma   90.00
#
_symmetry.space_group_name_H-M   'P 1'
#
loop_
_entity.id
_entity.type
_entity.pdbx_description
1 polymer ?
#
loop_
_entity_poly.entity_id
_entity_poly.type
_entity_poly.pdbx_seq_one_letter_code
_entity_poly.pdbx_strand_id
1 'polypeptide(L)'
;MSATHIPVYRGSGVGLVRPAVHAPAIHGESGLEGTNLLPIPAKGPVDESAIDAMAKALLATPPGSAWVVATGALTNIALCFQKYEGLATHIKGLSVMGGSVGNDFTNAVLGRVDHKERIGNWSIWAEFNILVDPEAAAFIFEHEVLKTKAVLIPLDITHQVLATKEVQEMLRSGKDGGEKSTLRTMLVELLMFFAATYDRVFGMSDGPPLHDPLAVAVIMDGILGAEIPFYDFEEGGKRERFEVKVVTEGTHEDAQKGSETGRTIVKLLPEGEEGVKIPRSLNIKKFWDVVEDCLSRADAANKANGIV
;
A
#
# COMPACT_ATOMS: atom_id res chain seq x y z
N MET A 1 0.13 21.47 4.10
CA MET A 1 0.67 22.09 2.89
C MET A 1 -0.37 21.99 1.79
N SER A 2 -0.64 23.06 1.00
CA SER A 2 -1.42 22.88 -0.23
C SER A 2 -0.54 22.19 -1.27
N ALA A 3 -0.70 20.87 -1.42
CA ALA A 3 0.04 20.06 -2.40
C ALA A 3 -0.49 20.25 -3.83
N THR A 4 -1.12 21.40 -4.14
CA THR A 4 -1.80 21.69 -5.43
C THR A 4 -0.85 21.83 -6.64
N HIS A 5 0.46 21.76 -6.41
CA HIS A 5 1.48 21.68 -7.46
C HIS A 5 1.76 20.23 -7.89
N ILE A 6 1.31 19.23 -7.12
CA ILE A 6 1.39 17.82 -7.49
C ILE A 6 0.23 17.51 -8.45
N PRO A 7 0.51 17.09 -9.70
CA PRO A 7 -0.54 16.79 -10.66
C PRO A 7 -1.25 15.48 -10.32
N VAL A 8 -2.56 15.44 -10.57
CA VAL A 8 -3.40 14.23 -10.44
C VAL A 8 -3.89 13.85 -11.83
N TYR A 9 -3.74 12.59 -12.22
CA TYR A 9 -4.16 12.08 -13.52
C TYR A 9 -5.24 11.02 -13.33
N ARG A 10 -6.22 10.99 -14.24
CA ARG A 10 -7.25 9.95 -14.24
C ARG A 10 -6.70 8.69 -14.91
N GLY A 11 -6.63 7.59 -14.16
CA GLY A 11 -6.21 6.28 -14.66
C GLY A 11 -7.36 5.44 -15.22
N SER A 12 -7.10 4.14 -15.38
CA SER A 12 -8.11 3.15 -15.77
C SER A 12 -9.24 3.07 -14.74
N GLY A 13 -10.47 3.01 -15.22
CA GLY A 13 -11.67 2.79 -14.39
C GLY A 13 -12.08 1.33 -14.24
N VAL A 14 -11.38 0.41 -14.90
CA VAL A 14 -11.62 -1.04 -14.91
C VAL A 14 -10.30 -1.79 -14.84
N GLY A 15 -10.31 -3.08 -14.49
CA GLY A 15 -9.13 -3.93 -14.59
C GLY A 15 -8.74 -4.21 -16.05
N LEU A 16 -7.60 -4.87 -16.29
CA LEU A 16 -7.12 -5.19 -17.64
C LEU A 16 -8.17 -5.95 -18.46
N VAL A 17 -8.79 -6.95 -17.84
CA VAL A 17 -9.79 -7.83 -18.45
C VAL A 17 -11.03 -8.00 -17.58
N ARG A 18 -11.13 -7.24 -16.47
CA ARG A 18 -12.17 -7.41 -15.45
C ARG A 18 -13.01 -6.15 -15.25
N PRO A 19 -14.30 -6.29 -14.91
CA PRO A 19 -15.13 -5.15 -14.53
C PRO A 19 -14.59 -4.48 -13.25
N ALA A 20 -15.01 -3.24 -13.03
CA ALA A 20 -14.67 -2.50 -11.83
C ALA A 20 -15.26 -3.17 -10.57
N VAL A 21 -14.48 -3.18 -9.49
CA VAL A 21 -14.90 -3.58 -8.15
C VAL A 21 -14.61 -2.44 -7.20
N HIS A 22 -15.56 -2.14 -6.31
CA HIS A 22 -15.48 -1.04 -5.35
C HIS A 22 -15.69 -1.56 -3.92
N ALA A 23 -15.19 -0.80 -2.94
CA ALA A 23 -15.24 -1.17 -1.51
C ALA A 23 -16.02 -0.15 -0.64
N PRO A 24 -17.27 0.20 -0.97
CA PRO A 24 -18.04 1.18 -0.19
C PRO A 24 -18.31 0.70 1.24
N ALA A 25 -18.34 -0.62 1.49
CA ALA A 25 -18.47 -1.19 2.82
C ALA A 25 -17.27 -0.91 3.74
N ILE A 26 -16.11 -0.53 3.19
CA ILE A 26 -14.89 -0.25 3.94
C ILE A 26 -14.60 1.26 3.97
N HIS A 27 -14.72 1.94 2.82
CA HIS A 27 -14.30 3.33 2.65
C HIS A 27 -15.46 4.32 2.47
N GLY A 28 -16.71 3.84 2.52
CA GLY A 28 -17.91 4.61 2.19
C GLY A 28 -18.08 4.91 0.71
N GLU A 29 -19.20 5.55 0.35
CA GLU A 29 -19.55 5.86 -1.04
C GLU A 29 -18.60 6.90 -1.66
N SER A 30 -18.06 7.82 -0.85
CA SER A 30 -17.07 8.80 -1.32
C SER A 30 -15.66 8.22 -1.44
N GLY A 31 -15.38 7.07 -0.80
CA GLY A 31 -14.05 6.50 -0.64
C GLY A 31 -13.18 7.16 0.45
N LEU A 32 -13.66 8.24 1.07
CA LEU A 32 -12.99 8.98 2.15
C LEU A 32 -13.98 9.37 3.25
N GLU A 33 -14.93 8.48 3.54
CA GLU A 33 -15.94 8.74 4.56
C GLU A 33 -15.31 8.80 5.97
N GLY A 34 -16.05 9.40 6.90
CA GLY A 34 -15.66 9.48 8.31
C GLY A 34 -15.17 10.85 8.77
N THR A 35 -15.00 11.81 7.85
CA THR A 35 -14.64 13.18 8.19
C THR A 35 -15.39 14.21 7.31
N ASN A 36 -15.68 15.37 7.89
CA ASN A 36 -16.21 16.54 7.18
C ASN A 36 -15.12 17.60 6.89
N LEU A 37 -13.84 17.27 7.17
CA LEU A 37 -12.72 18.21 7.10
C LEU A 37 -11.99 18.18 5.74
N LEU A 38 -12.45 17.37 4.79
CA LEU A 38 -11.84 17.30 3.46
C LEU A 38 -11.94 18.66 2.76
N PRO A 39 -10.82 19.20 2.23
CA PRO A 39 -10.86 20.44 1.47
C PRO A 39 -11.50 20.21 0.10
N ILE A 40 -12.14 21.25 -0.43
CA ILE A 40 -12.58 21.26 -1.82
C ILE A 40 -11.31 21.32 -2.71
N PRO A 41 -11.13 20.39 -3.67
CA PRO A 41 -9.98 20.42 -4.56
C PRO A 41 -9.93 21.72 -5.37
N ALA A 42 -8.80 22.43 -5.29
CA ALA A 42 -8.60 23.67 -6.05
C ALA A 42 -8.34 23.46 -7.55
N LYS A 43 -8.01 22.22 -7.95
CA LYS A 43 -7.73 21.82 -9.33
C LYS A 43 -8.37 20.47 -9.62
N GLY A 44 -8.91 20.32 -10.83
CA GLY A 44 -9.31 19.02 -11.36
C GLY A 44 -8.13 18.17 -11.81
N PRO A 45 -8.38 16.92 -12.22
CA PRO A 45 -7.34 16.09 -12.83
C PRO A 45 -6.82 16.72 -14.12
N VAL A 46 -5.54 16.48 -14.42
CA VAL A 46 -4.92 16.86 -15.68
C VAL A 46 -5.53 16.05 -16.82
N ASP A 47 -5.86 16.71 -17.92
CA ASP A 47 -6.36 16.09 -19.15
C ASP A 47 -5.21 15.49 -19.97
N GLU A 48 -4.57 14.48 -19.40
CA GLU A 48 -3.49 13.70 -20.00
C GLU A 48 -3.65 12.24 -19.55
N SER A 49 -3.30 11.29 -20.42
CA SER A 49 -3.26 9.86 -20.07
C SER A 49 -2.36 9.65 -18.86
N ALA A 50 -2.89 9.09 -17.77
CA ALA A 50 -2.09 8.76 -16.59
C ALA A 50 -0.93 7.79 -16.91
N ILE A 51 -1.12 6.92 -17.89
CA ILE A 51 -0.12 5.96 -18.36
C ILE A 51 1.06 6.69 -19.02
N ASP A 52 0.75 7.65 -19.89
CA ASP A 52 1.75 8.40 -20.66
C ASP A 52 2.46 9.40 -19.75
N ALA A 53 1.72 10.05 -18.85
CA ALA A 53 2.26 10.94 -17.84
C ALA A 53 3.22 10.20 -16.88
N MET A 54 2.87 8.98 -16.47
CA MET A 54 3.74 8.14 -15.63
C MET A 54 5.05 7.79 -16.34
N ALA A 55 4.98 7.30 -17.58
CA ALA A 55 6.16 6.97 -18.36
C ALA A 55 7.05 8.21 -18.59
N LYS A 56 6.45 9.34 -18.96
CA LYS A 56 7.14 10.62 -19.12
C LYS A 56 7.84 11.08 -17.84
N ALA A 57 7.15 11.01 -16.70
CA ALA A 57 7.73 11.38 -15.41
C ALA A 57 8.91 10.48 -15.03
N LEU A 58 8.80 9.17 -15.23
CA LEU A 58 9.88 8.21 -14.98
C LEU A 58 11.09 8.46 -15.88
N LEU A 59 10.88 8.62 -17.19
CA LEU A 59 11.94 8.87 -18.17
C LEU A 59 12.62 10.23 -17.99
N ALA A 60 11.94 11.20 -17.37
CA ALA A 60 12.54 12.48 -17.01
C ALA A 60 13.55 12.40 -15.84
N THR A 61 13.59 11.27 -15.11
CA THR A 61 14.55 11.03 -14.04
C THR A 61 15.77 10.24 -14.53
N PRO A 62 16.94 10.35 -13.87
CA PRO A 62 18.09 9.51 -14.17
C PRO A 62 17.73 8.01 -14.10
N PRO A 63 18.26 7.17 -15.00
CA PRO A 63 18.09 5.72 -14.91
C PRO A 63 18.49 5.19 -13.52
N GLY A 64 17.66 4.32 -12.95
CA GLY A 64 17.87 3.70 -11.63
C GLY A 64 17.60 4.62 -10.44
N SER A 65 16.93 5.76 -10.64
CA SER A 65 16.67 6.74 -9.56
C SER A 65 15.23 6.77 -9.06
N ALA A 66 14.23 6.66 -9.94
CA ALA A 66 12.82 6.81 -9.57
C ALA A 66 12.18 5.51 -9.07
N TRP A 67 11.35 5.63 -8.03
CA TRP A 67 10.47 4.56 -7.56
C TRP A 67 9.04 4.77 -8.06
N VAL A 68 8.37 3.68 -8.36
CA VAL A 68 6.91 3.63 -8.48
C VAL A 68 6.36 3.06 -7.18
N VAL A 69 5.37 3.73 -6.57
CA VAL A 69 4.67 3.22 -5.38
C VAL A 69 3.21 3.01 -5.76
N ALA A 70 2.74 1.77 -5.66
CA ALA A 70 1.38 1.38 -5.98
C ALA A 70 0.66 0.92 -4.73
N THR A 71 -0.44 1.58 -4.38
CA THR A 71 -1.25 1.28 -3.19
C THR A 71 -2.72 1.00 -3.53
N GLY A 72 -2.98 0.73 -4.80
CA GLY A 72 -4.27 0.28 -5.32
C GLY A 72 -4.07 -0.87 -6.31
N ALA A 73 -5.13 -1.22 -7.06
CA ALA A 73 -5.03 -2.19 -8.13
C ALA A 73 -3.92 -1.84 -9.14
N LEU A 74 -3.20 -2.86 -9.61
CA LEU A 74 -1.98 -2.68 -10.41
C LEU A 74 -2.23 -2.35 -11.89
N THR A 75 -3.47 -2.13 -12.30
CA THR A 75 -3.89 -1.93 -13.69
C THR A 75 -3.07 -0.85 -14.40
N ASN A 76 -2.97 0.35 -13.82
CA ASN A 76 -2.25 1.45 -14.44
C ASN A 76 -0.74 1.15 -14.55
N ILE A 77 -0.20 0.44 -13.57
CA ILE A 77 1.22 0.06 -13.55
C ILE A 77 1.49 -0.95 -14.66
N ALA A 78 0.67 -2.00 -14.75
CA ALA A 78 0.76 -3.02 -15.79
C ALA A 78 0.62 -2.40 -17.19
N LEU A 79 -0.41 -1.58 -17.43
CA LEU A 79 -0.60 -0.88 -18.71
C LEU A 79 0.61 -0.02 -19.11
N CYS A 80 1.23 0.66 -18.15
CA CYS A 80 2.42 1.48 -18.39
C CYS A 80 3.62 0.62 -18.84
N PHE A 81 3.95 -0.42 -18.09
CA PHE A 81 5.09 -1.28 -18.42
C PHE A 81 4.84 -2.20 -19.63
N GLN A 82 3.58 -2.49 -19.97
CA GLN A 82 3.22 -3.14 -21.23
C GLN A 82 3.39 -2.20 -22.43
N LYS A 83 2.99 -0.92 -22.29
CA LYS A 83 3.05 0.06 -23.38
C LYS A 83 4.47 0.54 -23.68
N TYR A 84 5.31 0.71 -22.64
CA TYR A 84 6.64 1.31 -22.77
C TYR A 84 7.74 0.29 -22.50
N GLU A 85 8.17 -0.40 -23.56
CA GLU A 85 9.29 -1.34 -23.52
C GLU A 85 10.56 -0.67 -22.96
N GLY A 86 11.29 -1.39 -22.10
CA GLY A 86 12.50 -0.87 -21.44
C GLY A 86 12.25 0.04 -20.24
N LEU A 87 11.03 0.52 -19.99
CA LEU A 87 10.76 1.35 -18.82
C LEU A 87 11.05 0.60 -17.50
N ALA A 88 10.84 -0.72 -17.47
CA ALA A 88 11.16 -1.57 -16.33
C ALA A 88 12.66 -1.54 -15.96
N THR A 89 13.56 -1.44 -16.95
CA THR A 89 15.00 -1.33 -16.67
C THR A 89 15.38 0.07 -16.19
N HIS A 90 14.61 1.10 -16.57
CA HIS A 90 14.85 2.50 -16.22
C HIS A 90 14.55 2.84 -14.75
N ILE A 91 13.52 2.25 -14.13
CA ILE A 91 13.16 2.59 -12.73
C ILE A 91 14.20 2.06 -11.72
N LYS A 92 14.30 2.70 -10.55
CA LYS A 92 15.01 2.16 -9.38
C LYS A 92 14.29 0.93 -8.83
N GLY A 93 12.98 1.03 -8.65
CA GLY A 93 12.17 -0.05 -8.11
C GLY A 93 10.68 0.22 -8.12
N LEU A 94 9.91 -0.80 -7.75
CA LEU A 94 8.46 -0.78 -7.62
C LEU A 94 8.09 -1.25 -6.21
N SER A 95 7.41 -0.42 -5.43
CA SER A 95 6.82 -0.84 -4.15
C SER A 95 5.32 -1.03 -4.31
N VAL A 96 4.80 -2.17 -3.87
CA VAL A 96 3.40 -2.56 -4.00
C VAL A 96 2.84 -2.84 -2.61
N MET A 97 1.81 -2.10 -2.19
CA MET A 97 0.92 -2.55 -1.12
C MET A 97 -0.16 -3.42 -1.73
N GLY A 98 -0.18 -4.69 -1.33
CA GLY A 98 -1.17 -5.65 -1.79
C GLY A 98 -0.76 -7.08 -1.48
N GLY A 99 -1.72 -7.98 -1.64
CA GLY A 99 -1.52 -9.41 -1.44
C GLY A 99 -1.52 -9.84 0.01
N SER A 100 -1.60 -11.15 0.20
CA SER A 100 -1.55 -11.82 1.49
C SER A 100 -0.87 -13.17 1.31
N VAL A 101 0.17 -13.43 2.09
CA VAL A 101 0.98 -14.64 1.99
C VAL A 101 0.38 -15.76 2.83
N GLY A 102 0.11 -15.48 4.11
CA GLY A 102 -0.42 -16.47 5.05
C GLY A 102 0.58 -17.56 5.40
N ASN A 103 0.08 -18.71 5.88
CA ASN A 103 0.89 -19.90 6.22
C ASN A 103 2.08 -19.59 7.14
N ASP A 104 1.85 -18.87 8.25
CA ASP A 104 2.87 -18.50 9.24
C ASP A 104 4.06 -17.72 8.65
N PHE A 105 3.87 -17.04 7.51
CA PHE A 105 4.91 -16.19 6.89
C PHE A 105 5.41 -15.10 7.85
N THR A 106 4.52 -14.59 8.71
CA THR A 106 4.85 -13.75 9.87
C THR A 106 3.97 -14.15 11.06
N ASN A 107 4.19 -13.52 12.21
CA ASN A 107 3.32 -13.65 13.38
C ASN A 107 2.09 -12.73 13.34
N ALA A 108 1.84 -12.00 12.25
CA ALA A 108 0.71 -11.09 12.14
C ALA A 108 -0.61 -11.86 12.02
N VAL A 109 -1.66 -11.35 12.68
CA VAL A 109 -3.01 -11.91 12.56
C VAL A 109 -3.65 -11.44 11.26
N LEU A 110 -3.94 -12.36 10.34
CA LEU A 110 -4.54 -12.05 9.04
C LEU A 110 -6.07 -12.08 9.00
N GLY A 111 -6.70 -12.69 10.01
CA GLY A 111 -8.15 -12.63 10.22
C GLY A 111 -8.81 -13.98 10.51
N ARG A 112 -10.03 -13.91 11.07
CA ARG A 112 -10.91 -15.07 11.30
C ARG A 112 -12.35 -14.70 10.98
N VAL A 113 -13.02 -15.51 10.16
CA VAL A 113 -14.46 -15.37 9.85
C VAL A 113 -15.13 -16.70 10.13
N ASP A 114 -16.20 -16.70 10.94
CA ASP A 114 -16.93 -17.91 11.34
C ASP A 114 -16.04 -19.03 11.89
N HIS A 115 -15.08 -18.66 12.74
CA HIS A 115 -14.06 -19.55 13.32
C HIS A 115 -13.09 -20.21 12.32
N LYS A 116 -13.08 -19.78 11.06
CA LYS A 116 -12.10 -20.21 10.05
C LYS A 116 -11.04 -19.14 9.87
N GLU A 117 -9.79 -19.59 9.77
CA GLU A 117 -8.68 -18.71 9.44
C GLU A 117 -8.78 -18.23 8.01
N ARG A 118 -8.39 -16.98 7.83
CA ARG A 118 -8.50 -16.24 6.58
C ARG A 118 -7.22 -15.47 6.38
N ILE A 119 -6.69 -15.52 5.15
CA ILE A 119 -5.44 -14.81 4.82
C ILE A 119 -5.71 -13.50 4.06
N GLY A 120 -6.78 -13.44 3.26
CA GLY A 120 -7.17 -12.23 2.52
C GLY A 120 -8.07 -11.28 3.31
N ASN A 121 -8.17 -10.01 2.91
CA ASN A 121 -9.10 -9.04 3.49
C ASN A 121 -10.41 -8.88 2.69
N TRP A 122 -10.44 -9.26 1.40
CA TRP A 122 -11.62 -9.17 0.54
C TRP A 122 -12.29 -10.50 0.23
N SER A 123 -11.51 -11.55 -0.07
CA SER A 123 -11.99 -12.94 -0.06
C SER A 123 -11.27 -13.75 1.02
N ILE A 124 -11.59 -15.03 1.18
CA ILE A 124 -10.88 -15.89 2.13
C ILE A 124 -9.38 -16.00 1.81
N TRP A 125 -9.00 -15.90 0.53
CA TRP A 125 -7.64 -16.11 0.03
C TRP A 125 -6.94 -14.83 -0.46
N ALA A 126 -7.68 -13.80 -0.83
CA ALA A 126 -7.13 -12.67 -1.57
C ALA A 126 -7.34 -11.32 -0.87
N GLU A 127 -6.29 -10.52 -0.97
CA GLU A 127 -6.29 -9.10 -0.64
C GLU A 127 -6.94 -8.29 -1.78
N PHE A 128 -7.61 -7.19 -1.42
CA PHE A 128 -8.42 -6.36 -2.31
C PHE A 128 -7.68 -5.88 -3.56
N ASN A 129 -6.53 -5.21 -3.44
CA ASN A 129 -5.81 -4.64 -4.58
C ASN A 129 -5.42 -5.69 -5.62
N ILE A 130 -4.95 -6.86 -5.17
CA ILE A 130 -4.61 -7.98 -6.06
C ILE A 130 -5.86 -8.59 -6.68
N LEU A 131 -6.94 -8.74 -5.91
CA LEU A 131 -8.18 -9.33 -6.41
C LEU A 131 -8.92 -8.42 -7.40
N VAL A 132 -8.83 -7.10 -7.28
CA VAL A 132 -9.46 -6.16 -8.23
C VAL A 132 -8.93 -6.41 -9.64
N ASP A 133 -7.63 -6.63 -9.80
CA ASP A 133 -6.99 -6.92 -11.10
C ASP A 133 -5.84 -7.94 -10.96
N PRO A 134 -6.16 -9.24 -10.84
CA PRO A 134 -5.16 -10.28 -10.61
C PRO A 134 -4.29 -10.50 -11.85
N GLU A 135 -4.80 -10.23 -13.06
CA GLU A 135 -4.00 -10.29 -14.29
C GLU A 135 -2.93 -9.20 -14.32
N ALA A 136 -3.25 -7.97 -13.89
CA ALA A 136 -2.24 -6.93 -13.75
C ALA A 136 -1.19 -7.30 -12.70
N ALA A 137 -1.59 -7.87 -11.57
CA ALA A 137 -0.67 -8.34 -10.55
C ALA A 137 0.23 -9.48 -11.04
N ALA A 138 -0.34 -10.48 -11.73
CA ALA A 138 0.41 -11.58 -12.32
C ALA A 138 1.45 -11.05 -13.31
N PHE A 139 1.06 -10.12 -14.20
CA PHE A 139 2.00 -9.47 -15.12
C PHE A 139 3.19 -8.83 -14.37
N ILE A 140 2.95 -8.08 -13.30
CA ILE A 140 4.03 -7.41 -12.56
C ILE A 140 4.99 -8.41 -11.91
N PHE A 141 4.46 -9.43 -11.23
CA PHE A 141 5.29 -10.37 -10.46
C PHE A 141 5.96 -11.45 -11.31
N GLU A 142 5.46 -11.71 -12.52
CA GLU A 142 6.05 -12.67 -13.45
C GLU A 142 6.93 -11.98 -14.51
N HIS A 143 6.84 -10.65 -14.68
CA HIS A 143 7.70 -9.92 -15.60
C HIS A 143 9.17 -9.99 -15.19
N GLU A 144 10.02 -10.45 -16.12
CA GLU A 144 11.44 -10.76 -15.89
C GLU A 144 12.24 -9.67 -15.18
N VAL A 145 12.06 -8.40 -15.56
CA VAL A 145 12.75 -7.26 -14.93
C VAL A 145 12.02 -6.71 -13.71
N LEU A 146 10.70 -6.60 -13.71
CA LEU A 146 9.96 -5.96 -12.61
C LEU A 146 10.01 -6.81 -11.35
N LYS A 147 9.93 -8.14 -11.46
CA LYS A 147 9.96 -9.04 -10.30
C LYS A 147 11.20 -8.83 -9.43
N THR A 148 12.36 -8.60 -10.03
CA THR A 148 13.64 -8.38 -9.31
C THR A 148 13.78 -6.98 -8.71
N LYS A 149 12.90 -6.06 -9.10
CA LYS A 149 12.84 -4.67 -8.63
C LYS A 149 11.64 -4.40 -7.72
N ALA A 150 10.77 -5.40 -7.54
CA ALA A 150 9.53 -5.28 -6.80
C ALA A 150 9.74 -5.55 -5.30
N VAL A 151 9.13 -4.72 -4.47
CA VAL A 151 8.94 -4.95 -3.05
C VAL A 151 7.45 -5.09 -2.79
N LEU A 152 7.01 -6.26 -2.33
CA LEU A 152 5.63 -6.51 -1.93
C LEU A 152 5.46 -6.26 -0.43
N ILE A 153 4.46 -5.47 -0.10
CA ILE A 153 4.03 -5.14 1.26
C ILE A 153 2.63 -5.76 1.46
N PRO A 154 2.57 -7.04 1.86
CA PRO A 154 1.31 -7.76 2.02
C PRO A 154 0.61 -7.45 3.35
N LEU A 155 -0.59 -8.01 3.53
CA LEU A 155 -1.32 -7.99 4.80
C LEU A 155 -0.46 -8.50 5.96
N ASP A 156 0.40 -9.50 5.72
CA ASP A 156 1.33 -10.06 6.72
C ASP A 156 2.27 -9.02 7.34
N ILE A 157 2.55 -7.92 6.65
CA ILE A 157 3.38 -6.83 7.14
C ILE A 157 2.54 -5.69 7.66
N THR A 158 1.52 -5.28 6.90
CA THR A 158 0.68 -4.15 7.29
C THR A 158 -0.13 -4.42 8.57
N HIS A 159 -0.49 -5.67 8.84
CA HIS A 159 -1.19 -6.07 10.06
C HIS A 159 -0.29 -6.04 11.31
N GLN A 160 1.02 -5.87 11.17
CA GLN A 160 1.92 -5.61 12.30
C GLN A 160 1.88 -4.14 12.76
N VAL A 161 1.38 -3.23 11.91
CA VAL A 161 1.40 -1.78 12.15
C VAL A 161 0.01 -1.30 12.52
N LEU A 162 -0.34 -1.47 13.80
CA LEU A 162 -1.65 -1.07 14.32
C LEU A 162 -1.64 0.38 14.81
N ALA A 163 -2.68 1.11 14.47
CA ALA A 163 -2.97 2.43 15.01
C ALA A 163 -3.57 2.30 16.41
N THR A 164 -2.74 1.96 17.40
CA THR A 164 -3.18 1.80 18.79
C THR A 164 -3.73 3.10 19.37
N LYS A 165 -4.40 3.05 20.53
CA LYS A 165 -4.89 4.27 21.20
C LYS A 165 -3.77 5.29 21.45
N GLU A 166 -2.59 4.82 21.80
CA GLU A 166 -1.40 5.66 22.01
C GLU A 166 -0.94 6.30 20.71
N VAL A 167 -0.92 5.53 19.62
CA VAL A 167 -0.61 6.05 18.27
C VAL A 167 -1.66 7.07 17.83
N GLN A 168 -2.95 6.79 18.02
CA GLN A 168 -4.04 7.70 17.67
C GLN A 168 -3.91 9.03 18.39
N GLU A 169 -3.65 9.02 19.70
CA GLU A 169 -3.46 10.25 20.47
C GLU A 169 -2.21 11.01 20.01
N MET A 170 -1.11 10.30 19.75
CA MET A 170 0.10 10.89 19.20
C MET A 170 -0.14 11.52 17.82
N LEU A 171 -0.87 10.86 16.92
CA LEU A 171 -1.19 11.41 15.60
C LEU A 171 -2.09 12.65 15.73
N ARG A 172 -3.05 12.62 16.68
CA ARG A 172 -4.01 13.69 16.91
C ARG A 172 -3.38 14.94 17.51
N SER A 173 -2.51 14.76 18.50
CA SER A 173 -2.01 15.85 19.37
C SER A 173 -0.50 16.12 19.17
N GLY A 174 0.21 15.34 18.37
CA GLY A 174 1.67 15.40 18.23
C GLY A 174 2.40 14.83 19.45
N LYS A 175 3.73 14.65 19.34
CA LYS A 175 4.54 14.08 20.43
C LYS A 175 4.54 14.90 21.72
N ASP A 176 4.46 16.22 21.58
CA ASP A 176 4.54 17.15 22.71
C ASP A 176 3.15 17.57 23.24
N GLY A 177 2.06 16.96 22.75
CA GLY A 177 0.70 17.29 23.18
C GLY A 177 0.23 18.69 22.75
N GLY A 178 0.61 19.11 21.54
CA GLY A 178 0.26 20.39 20.94
C GLY A 178 -1.20 20.51 20.49
N GLU A 179 -1.52 21.65 19.89
CA GLU A 179 -2.87 21.92 19.37
C GLU A 179 -3.24 20.97 18.21
N LYS A 180 -4.49 20.50 18.22
CA LYS A 180 -5.05 19.62 17.21
C LYS A 180 -5.29 20.41 15.93
N SER A 181 -4.47 20.17 14.90
CA SER A 181 -4.68 20.77 13.58
C SER A 181 -5.83 20.11 12.82
N THR A 182 -6.38 20.82 11.83
CA THR A 182 -7.37 20.26 10.89
C THR A 182 -6.84 19.00 10.22
N LEU A 183 -5.57 19.01 9.80
CA LEU A 183 -4.92 17.88 9.13
C LEU A 183 -4.86 16.63 10.02
N ARG A 184 -4.39 16.79 11.27
CA ARG A 184 -4.27 15.68 12.21
C ARG A 184 -5.62 15.10 12.58
N THR A 185 -6.60 15.97 12.82
CA THR A 185 -7.97 15.56 13.14
C THR A 185 -8.58 14.76 11.98
N MET A 186 -8.47 15.29 10.76
CA MET A 186 -8.94 14.62 9.55
C MET A 186 -8.29 13.25 9.36
N LEU A 187 -6.98 13.13 9.54
CA LEU A 187 -6.27 11.85 9.41
C LEU A 187 -6.78 10.80 10.40
N VAL A 188 -6.91 11.18 11.68
CA VAL A 188 -7.37 10.26 12.73
C VAL A 188 -8.83 9.87 12.50
N GLU A 189 -9.69 10.79 12.03
CA GLU A 189 -11.08 10.49 11.68
C GLU A 189 -11.19 9.49 10.53
N LEU A 190 -10.42 9.69 9.45
CA LEU A 190 -10.36 8.76 8.31
C LEU A 190 -9.86 7.38 8.74
N LEU A 191 -8.82 7.33 9.57
CA LEU A 191 -8.25 6.08 10.08
C LEU A 191 -9.24 5.30 10.95
N MET A 192 -10.02 6.02 11.76
CA MET A 192 -10.96 5.41 12.68
C MET A 192 -12.29 5.00 12.04
N PHE A 193 -12.60 5.50 10.84
CA PHE A 193 -13.85 5.17 10.14
C PHE A 193 -14.07 3.67 9.98
N PHE A 194 -13.01 2.91 9.67
CA PHE A 194 -13.08 1.46 9.48
C PHE A 194 -12.64 0.63 10.71
N ALA A 195 -12.23 1.26 11.81
CA ALA A 195 -11.72 0.55 13.00
C ALA A 195 -12.71 -0.51 13.53
N ALA A 196 -14.01 -0.21 13.57
CA ALA A 196 -15.04 -1.15 14.02
C ALA A 196 -15.19 -2.37 13.07
N THR A 197 -15.00 -2.17 11.77
CA THR A 197 -14.98 -3.28 10.80
C THR A 197 -13.75 -4.15 11.02
N TYR A 198 -12.59 -3.55 11.30
CA TYR A 198 -11.35 -4.30 11.53
C TYR A 198 -11.38 -5.09 12.84
N ASP A 199 -11.89 -4.51 13.92
CA ASP A 199 -12.09 -5.23 15.18
C ASP A 199 -13.01 -6.45 14.96
N ARG A 200 -14.16 -6.25 14.30
CA ARG A 200 -15.11 -7.32 14.02
C ARG A 200 -14.56 -8.43 13.10
N VAL A 201 -13.81 -8.10 12.05
CA VAL A 201 -13.39 -9.04 11.00
C VAL A 201 -12.02 -9.66 11.26
N PHE A 202 -11.12 -8.92 11.90
CA PHE A 202 -9.74 -9.34 12.12
C PHE A 202 -9.39 -9.54 13.60
N GLY A 203 -10.30 -9.21 14.53
CA GLY A 203 -10.01 -9.26 15.97
C GLY A 203 -8.96 -8.25 16.41
N MET A 204 -8.77 -7.18 15.63
CA MET A 204 -7.78 -6.13 15.88
C MET A 204 -8.33 -5.10 16.86
N SER A 205 -8.59 -5.54 18.09
CA SER A 205 -9.15 -4.70 19.15
C SER A 205 -8.25 -3.54 19.56
N ASP A 206 -6.96 -3.65 19.29
CA ASP A 206 -5.97 -2.64 19.66
C ASP A 206 -6.00 -1.43 18.72
N GLY A 207 -6.48 -1.59 17.48
CA GLY A 207 -6.63 -0.52 16.49
C GLY A 207 -6.54 -1.02 15.04
N PRO A 208 -7.00 -0.24 14.05
CA PRO A 208 -6.92 -0.64 12.65
C PRO A 208 -5.45 -0.66 12.16
N PRO A 209 -5.11 -1.54 11.20
CA PRO A 209 -3.80 -1.58 10.60
C PRO A 209 -3.62 -0.40 9.62
N LEU A 210 -2.38 0.04 9.46
CA LEU A 210 -2.01 0.97 8.40
C LEU A 210 -1.40 0.20 7.24
N HIS A 211 -2.01 0.32 6.06
CA HIS A 211 -1.61 -0.44 4.88
C HIS A 211 -0.66 0.35 3.96
N ASP A 212 -1.23 1.24 3.16
CA ASP A 212 -0.59 1.97 2.07
C ASP A 212 0.67 2.74 2.47
N PRO A 213 0.74 3.42 3.63
CA PRO A 213 1.94 4.18 4.00
C PRO A 213 3.20 3.32 4.14
N LEU A 214 3.08 2.00 4.35
CA LEU A 214 4.24 1.12 4.40
C LEU A 214 4.91 0.94 3.03
N ALA A 215 4.17 1.03 1.92
CA ALA A 215 4.76 0.99 0.58
C ALA A 215 5.57 2.26 0.27
N VAL A 216 5.26 3.38 0.94
CA VAL A 216 6.13 4.57 0.92
C VAL A 216 7.31 4.37 1.88
N ALA A 217 7.06 3.87 3.09
CA ALA A 217 8.10 3.70 4.12
C ALA A 217 9.28 2.84 3.65
N VAL A 218 9.00 1.74 2.92
CA VAL A 218 10.05 0.79 2.50
C VAL A 218 11.05 1.39 1.50
N ILE A 219 10.66 2.45 0.77
CA ILE A 219 11.53 3.13 -0.19
C ILE A 219 12.31 4.30 0.42
N MET A 220 12.08 4.59 1.71
CA MET A 220 12.82 5.61 2.47
C MET A 220 14.17 5.10 2.99
N ASP A 221 14.51 3.85 2.68
CA ASP A 221 15.81 3.26 2.96
C ASP A 221 16.95 4.12 2.41
N GLY A 222 17.95 4.41 3.25
CA GLY A 222 19.06 5.30 2.95
C GLY A 222 18.75 6.82 2.95
N ILE A 223 17.52 7.24 3.29
CA ILE A 223 17.22 8.67 3.51
C ILE A 223 17.56 9.03 4.97
N LEU A 224 18.65 9.78 5.16
CA LEU A 224 19.13 10.16 6.49
C LEU A 224 18.02 10.83 7.33
N GLY A 225 17.78 10.27 8.51
CA GLY A 225 16.76 10.74 9.47
C GLY A 225 15.36 10.16 9.23
N ALA A 226 15.07 9.67 8.03
CA ALA A 226 13.76 9.15 7.63
C ALA A 226 13.77 7.65 7.30
N GLU A 227 14.94 7.01 7.35
CA GLU A 227 15.12 5.56 7.19
C GLU A 227 14.32 4.78 8.24
N ILE A 228 13.60 3.78 7.77
CA ILE A 228 12.83 2.84 8.59
C ILE A 228 13.40 1.45 8.27
N PRO A 229 14.06 0.79 9.23
CA PRO A 229 14.56 -0.56 9.01
C PRO A 229 13.40 -1.53 8.71
N PHE A 230 13.49 -2.22 7.58
CA PHE A 230 12.69 -3.40 7.24
C PHE A 230 13.59 -4.62 7.34
N TYR A 231 13.09 -5.68 7.96
CA TYR A 231 13.85 -6.87 8.27
C TYR A 231 13.37 -8.04 7.42
N ASP A 232 14.30 -8.74 6.80
CA ASP A 232 14.08 -10.07 6.23
C ASP A 232 14.21 -11.11 7.36
N PHE A 233 14.11 -12.42 7.07
CA PHE A 233 14.30 -13.44 8.10
C PHE A 233 15.67 -13.30 8.80
N GLU A 234 15.69 -13.05 10.11
CA GLU A 234 16.84 -12.55 10.89
C GLU A 234 18.03 -13.53 10.98
N GLU A 235 17.89 -14.78 10.55
CA GLU A 235 18.94 -15.77 10.71
C GLU A 235 20.05 -15.63 9.65
N GLY A 236 21.12 -14.91 10.02
CA GLY A 236 22.39 -14.92 9.30
C GLY A 236 22.56 -13.86 8.21
N GLY A 237 21.72 -12.81 8.17
CA GLY A 237 21.86 -11.70 7.21
C GLY A 237 21.53 -12.08 5.75
N LYS A 238 20.78 -13.18 5.57
CA LYS A 238 20.36 -13.65 4.25
C LYS A 238 19.25 -12.76 3.70
N ARG A 239 19.41 -12.32 2.46
CA ARG A 239 18.38 -11.58 1.72
C ARG A 239 17.42 -12.59 1.08
N GLU A 240 16.20 -12.64 1.56
CA GLU A 240 15.18 -13.49 0.96
C GLU A 240 14.65 -12.87 -0.34
N ARG A 241 14.41 -13.73 -1.32
CA ARG A 241 13.75 -13.41 -2.58
C ARG A 241 12.71 -14.47 -2.86
N PHE A 242 11.62 -14.05 -3.50
CA PHE A 242 10.46 -14.91 -3.67
C PHE A 242 10.00 -14.95 -5.12
N GLU A 243 9.63 -16.15 -5.56
CA GLU A 243 8.73 -16.33 -6.69
C GLU A 243 7.32 -16.01 -6.18
N VAL A 244 6.63 -15.11 -6.88
CA VAL A 244 5.27 -14.71 -6.54
C VAL A 244 4.38 -14.99 -7.74
N LYS A 245 3.35 -15.81 -7.53
CA LYS A 245 2.32 -16.13 -8.52
C LYS A 245 0.97 -15.61 -8.04
N VAL A 246 0.15 -15.15 -8.98
CA VAL A 246 -1.21 -14.71 -8.68
C VAL A 246 -2.19 -15.63 -9.40
N VAL A 247 -3.13 -16.21 -8.66
CA VAL A 247 -4.18 -17.04 -9.23
C VAL A 247 -5.15 -16.14 -10.00
N THR A 248 -5.24 -16.32 -11.32
CA THR A 248 -6.11 -15.52 -12.20
C THR A 248 -7.39 -16.26 -12.56
N GLU A 249 -7.44 -17.58 -12.35
CA GLU A 249 -8.61 -18.40 -12.62
C GLU A 249 -9.79 -18.01 -11.71
N GLY A 250 -10.97 -17.84 -12.31
CA GLY A 250 -12.22 -17.50 -11.63
C GLY A 250 -12.55 -16.01 -11.62
N THR A 251 -13.78 -15.69 -11.23
CA THR A 251 -14.32 -14.33 -11.19
C THR A 251 -14.22 -13.71 -9.79
N HIS A 252 -14.49 -12.41 -9.66
CA HIS A 252 -14.64 -11.77 -8.35
C HIS A 252 -15.74 -12.42 -7.50
N GLU A 253 -16.82 -12.87 -8.13
CA GLU A 253 -17.93 -13.56 -7.46
C GLU A 253 -17.49 -14.95 -6.97
N ASP A 254 -16.70 -15.68 -7.76
CA ASP A 254 -16.15 -16.96 -7.34
C ASP A 254 -15.21 -16.79 -6.14
N ALA A 255 -14.43 -15.70 -6.11
CA ALA A 255 -13.56 -15.38 -4.96
C ALA A 255 -14.38 -15.20 -3.69
N GLN A 256 -15.51 -14.48 -3.75
CA GLN A 256 -16.44 -14.32 -2.62
C GLN A 256 -17.05 -15.65 -2.16
N LYS A 257 -17.18 -16.62 -3.07
CA LYS A 257 -17.66 -17.98 -2.76
C LYS A 257 -16.54 -18.93 -2.29
N GLY A 258 -15.31 -18.45 -2.15
CA GLY A 258 -14.19 -19.19 -1.58
C GLY A 258 -13.20 -19.78 -2.59
N SER A 259 -13.33 -19.48 -3.88
CA SER A 259 -12.28 -19.80 -4.85
C SER A 259 -11.00 -18.98 -4.57
N GLU A 260 -9.88 -19.45 -5.10
CA GLU A 260 -8.57 -18.84 -4.87
C GLU A 260 -8.24 -17.67 -5.81
N THR A 261 -9.20 -17.18 -6.62
CA THR A 261 -8.97 -16.02 -7.50
C THR A 261 -8.36 -14.85 -6.72
N GLY A 262 -7.28 -14.27 -7.24
CA GLY A 262 -6.52 -13.18 -6.62
C GLY A 262 -5.57 -13.61 -5.49
N ARG A 263 -5.48 -14.90 -5.15
CA ARG A 263 -4.54 -15.39 -4.14
C ARG A 263 -3.10 -15.14 -4.59
N THR A 264 -2.29 -14.60 -3.69
CA THR A 264 -0.85 -14.44 -3.86
C THR A 264 -0.12 -15.68 -3.32
N ILE A 265 0.45 -16.50 -4.19
CA ILE A 265 1.22 -17.69 -3.84
C ILE A 265 2.69 -17.32 -3.84
N VAL A 266 3.35 -17.48 -2.70
CA VAL A 266 4.73 -17.08 -2.47
C VAL A 266 5.59 -18.31 -2.20
N LYS A 267 6.72 -18.41 -2.90
CA LYS A 267 7.72 -19.46 -2.70
C LYS A 267 9.11 -18.84 -2.53
N LEU A 268 9.79 -19.20 -1.44
CA LEU A 268 11.17 -18.79 -1.20
C LEU A 268 12.08 -19.34 -2.30
N LEU A 269 12.87 -18.46 -2.90
CA LEU A 269 13.87 -18.82 -3.89
C LEU A 269 15.19 -19.29 -3.24
N PRO A 270 15.97 -20.14 -3.93
CA PRO A 270 17.34 -20.45 -3.52
C PRO A 270 18.19 -19.20 -3.31
N GLU A 271 19.15 -19.29 -2.39
CA GLU A 271 20.07 -18.19 -2.10
C GLU A 271 20.84 -17.75 -3.36
N GLY A 272 20.82 -16.45 -3.65
CA GLY A 272 21.46 -15.85 -4.82
C GLY A 272 20.56 -15.70 -6.06
N GLU A 273 19.36 -16.29 -6.06
CA GLU A 273 18.36 -16.00 -7.10
C GLU A 273 17.63 -14.69 -6.82
N GLU A 274 17.32 -13.94 -7.88
CA GLU A 274 16.58 -12.69 -7.79
C GLU A 274 15.08 -12.92 -8.00
N GLY A 275 14.28 -12.14 -7.29
CA GLY A 275 12.83 -12.22 -7.30
C GLY A 275 12.22 -11.07 -6.52
N VAL A 276 10.96 -11.23 -6.12
CA VAL A 276 10.25 -10.20 -5.36
C VAL A 276 10.81 -10.15 -3.95
N LYS A 277 11.09 -8.94 -3.43
CA LYS A 277 11.41 -8.75 -2.02
C LYS A 277 10.10 -8.69 -1.22
N ILE A 278 10.01 -9.46 -0.15
CA ILE A 278 8.91 -9.39 0.82
C ILE A 278 9.55 -9.32 2.20
N PRO A 279 9.51 -8.15 2.89
CA PRO A 279 9.99 -8.06 4.26
C PRO A 279 9.23 -9.02 5.17
N ARG A 280 9.80 -9.39 6.31
CA ARG A 280 9.15 -10.16 7.38
C ARG A 280 8.62 -9.28 8.50
N SER A 281 9.29 -8.15 8.75
CA SER A 281 8.88 -7.17 9.75
C SER A 281 9.55 -5.81 9.48
N LEU A 282 9.28 -4.85 10.35
CA LEU A 282 9.88 -3.51 10.30
C LEU A 282 10.03 -2.94 11.71
N ASN A 283 10.82 -1.88 11.83
CA ASN A 283 10.87 -1.09 13.06
C ASN A 283 9.61 -0.24 13.21
N ILE A 284 8.57 -0.82 13.84
CA ILE A 284 7.25 -0.21 14.01
C ILE A 284 7.33 1.13 14.75
N LYS A 285 8.17 1.22 15.80
CA LYS A 285 8.35 2.48 16.54
C LYS A 285 8.92 3.58 15.62
N LYS A 286 9.98 3.26 14.87
CA LYS A 286 10.59 4.21 13.93
C LYS A 286 9.63 4.60 12.82
N PHE A 287 8.81 3.67 12.34
CA PHE A 287 7.74 3.97 11.38
C PHE A 287 6.80 5.06 11.93
N TRP A 288 6.22 4.87 13.12
CA TRP A 288 5.34 5.87 13.72
C TRP A 288 6.05 7.19 14.04
N ASP A 289 7.32 7.14 14.44
CA ASP A 289 8.14 8.34 14.63
C ASP A 289 8.29 9.16 13.33
N VAL A 290 8.43 8.49 12.18
CA VAL A 290 8.54 9.13 10.86
C VAL A 290 7.18 9.67 10.40
N VAL A 291 6.08 8.92 10.58
CA VAL A 291 4.74 9.42 10.26
C VAL A 291 4.43 10.70 11.04
N GLU A 292 4.80 10.72 12.32
CA GLU A 292 4.63 11.91 13.16
C GLU A 292 5.48 13.10 12.69
N ASP A 293 6.76 12.87 12.34
CA ASP A 293 7.63 13.92 11.79
C ASP A 293 7.04 14.49 10.48
N CYS A 294 6.51 13.62 9.61
CA CYS A 294 5.81 14.05 8.39
C CYS A 294 4.61 14.95 8.71
N LEU A 295 3.79 14.62 9.70
CA LEU A 295 2.65 15.44 10.12
C LEU A 295 3.09 16.77 10.72
N SER A 296 4.10 16.77 11.58
CA SER A 296 4.66 17.98 12.18
C SER A 296 5.19 18.94 11.11
N ARG A 297 5.88 18.42 10.09
CA ARG A 297 6.32 19.23 8.93
C ARG A 297 5.14 19.74 8.10
N ALA A 298 4.12 18.91 7.89
CA ALA A 298 2.93 19.30 7.13
C ALA A 298 2.11 20.39 7.83
N ASP A 299 2.02 20.35 9.17
CA ASP A 299 1.42 21.39 10.01
C ASP A 299 2.22 22.68 9.95
N ALA A 300 3.54 22.62 10.12
CA ALA A 300 4.41 23.78 10.00
C ALA A 300 4.25 24.45 8.63
N ALA A 301 4.20 23.65 7.55
CA ALA A 301 3.94 24.13 6.21
C ALA A 301 2.52 24.71 6.03
N ASN A 302 1.49 24.11 6.64
CA ASN A 302 0.13 24.67 6.65
C ASN A 302 0.08 26.04 7.31
N LYS A 303 0.65 26.14 8.52
CA LYS A 303 0.74 27.38 9.29
C LYS A 303 1.47 28.48 8.51
N ALA A 304 2.59 28.14 7.86
CA ALA A 304 3.34 29.09 7.04
C ALA A 304 2.56 29.60 5.81
N ASN A 305 1.58 28.82 5.32
CA ASN A 305 0.72 29.18 4.19
C ASN A 305 -0.66 29.72 4.61
N GLY A 306 -0.89 29.95 5.92
CA GLY A 306 -2.18 30.44 6.43
C GLY A 306 -3.33 29.44 6.29
N ILE A 307 -3.00 28.14 6.14
CA ILE A 307 -3.97 27.04 6.12
C ILE A 307 -4.14 26.58 7.57
N VAL A 308 -5.34 26.73 8.12
CA VAL A 308 -5.69 26.37 9.51
C VAL A 308 -6.25 24.96 9.57
#